data_AF-A0A9D7YIM4-F1
#
_entry.id   AF-A0A9D7YIM4-F1
#
_cell.length_a   1.000
_cell.length_b   1.000
_cell.length_c   1.000
_cell.angle_alpha   90.00
_cell.angle_beta   90.00
_cell.angle_gamma   90.00
#
_symmetry.space_group_name_H-M   'P 1'
#
loop_
_entity.id
_entity.type
_entity.pdbx_description
1 polymer ?
#
loop_
_entity_poly.entity_id
_entity_poly.type
_entity_poly.pdbx_seq_one_letter_code
_entity_poly.pdbx_strand_id
1 'polypeptide(L)'
;MVEALRRLDQAGGEMPAGVDLGLLAAAHRTYAARRRAGRMLRGAGTIAGAAALGIGAWAVWTGPRPGAGALVHGDVDGSGVVDILDALIVANGVRDGQASAAWDFDGDGAVTRADVEQVAIRAVRLGAGTVSR
;
A
#
# COMPACT_ATOMS: atom_id res chain seq x y z
N MET A 1 -36.80 -25.74 16.14
CA MET A 1 -35.80 -24.69 15.89
C MET A 1 -35.61 -24.39 14.41
N VAL A 2 -35.55 -25.41 13.54
CA VAL A 2 -35.45 -25.23 12.07
C VAL A 2 -36.66 -24.49 11.46
N GLU A 3 -37.87 -24.73 11.97
CA GLU A 3 -39.10 -24.05 11.49
C GLU A 3 -39.13 -22.53 11.77
N ALA A 4 -38.43 -22.07 12.81
CA ALA A 4 -38.35 -20.65 13.17
C ALA A 4 -37.41 -19.87 12.23
N LEU A 5 -36.35 -20.53 11.73
CA LEU A 5 -35.45 -19.96 10.74
C LEU A 5 -36.11 -19.89 9.35
N ARG A 6 -36.92 -20.89 9.00
CA ARG A 6 -37.66 -20.91 7.72
C ARG A 6 -38.70 -19.77 7.59
N ARG A 7 -39.29 -19.34 8.71
CA ARG A 7 -40.20 -18.18 8.74
C ARG A 7 -39.49 -16.83 8.61
N LEU A 8 -38.23 -16.74 9.02
CA LEU A 8 -37.41 -15.52 8.84
C LEU A 8 -36.90 -15.40 7.39
N ASP A 9 -36.60 -16.52 6.75
CA ASP A 9 -36.18 -16.55 5.34
C ASP A 9 -37.34 -16.17 4.38
N GLN A 10 -38.57 -16.59 4.71
CA GLN A 10 -39.78 -16.16 3.98
C GLN A 10 -40.18 -14.71 4.24
N ALA A 11 -39.63 -14.07 5.27
CA ALA A 11 -39.76 -12.63 5.53
C ALA A 11 -38.69 -11.80 4.80
N GLY A 12 -37.81 -12.44 4.02
CA GLY A 12 -36.95 -11.83 3.01
C GLY A 12 -37.80 -11.26 1.88
N GLY A 13 -38.44 -10.13 2.17
CA GLY A 13 -39.51 -9.53 1.38
C GLY A 13 -39.16 -9.35 -0.09
N GLU A 14 -40.16 -9.61 -0.93
CA GLU A 14 -40.21 -9.16 -2.31
C GLU A 14 -39.82 -7.68 -2.35
N MET A 15 -38.64 -7.39 -2.93
CA MET A 15 -38.19 -6.02 -3.10
C MET A 15 -39.21 -5.28 -3.98
N PRO A 16 -39.79 -4.15 -3.52
CA PRO A 16 -40.77 -3.42 -4.30
C PRO A 16 -40.15 -2.99 -5.63
N ALA A 17 -40.81 -3.29 -6.75
CA ALA A 17 -40.30 -2.99 -8.10
C ALA A 17 -39.89 -1.52 -8.30
N GLY A 18 -40.46 -0.58 -7.54
CA GLY A 18 -40.08 0.83 -7.53
C GLY A 18 -38.67 1.10 -6.97
N VAL A 19 -38.20 0.30 -6.01
CA VAL A 19 -36.83 0.38 -5.46
C VAL A 19 -35.82 -0.13 -6.49
N ASP A 20 -36.16 -1.23 -7.19
CA ASP A 20 -35.32 -1.79 -8.26
C ASP A 20 -35.18 -0.82 -9.44
N LEU A 21 -36.26 -0.15 -9.83
CA LEU A 21 -36.21 0.91 -10.85
C LEU A 21 -35.38 2.12 -10.39
N GLY A 22 -35.48 2.49 -9.11
CA GLY A 22 -34.66 3.56 -8.51
C GLY A 22 -33.17 3.21 -8.53
N LEU A 23 -32.84 1.95 -8.21
CA LEU A 23 -31.47 1.44 -8.21
C LEU A 23 -30.92 1.33 -9.64
N LEU A 24 -31.72 0.84 -10.59
CA LEU A 24 -31.39 0.82 -12.01
C LEU A 24 -31.16 2.23 -12.57
N ALA A 25 -32.00 3.21 -12.22
CA ALA A 25 -31.82 4.60 -12.65
C ALA A 25 -30.56 5.24 -12.03
N ALA A 26 -30.25 4.94 -10.77
CA ALA A 26 -29.02 5.39 -10.11
C ALA A 26 -27.76 4.74 -10.70
N ALA A 27 -27.83 3.46 -11.05
CA ALA A 27 -26.77 2.73 -11.74
C ALA A 27 -26.54 3.26 -13.17
N HIS A 28 -27.61 3.59 -13.91
CA HIS A 28 -27.49 4.11 -15.26
C HIS A 28 -26.80 5.49 -15.30
N ARG A 29 -27.07 6.35 -14.31
CA ARG A 29 -26.40 7.66 -14.18
C ARG A 29 -24.91 7.54 -13.91
N THR A 30 -24.49 6.60 -13.05
CA THR A 30 -23.08 6.37 -12.74
C THR A 30 -22.33 5.68 -13.89
N TYR A 31 -22.96 4.74 -14.59
CA TYR A 31 -22.36 4.09 -15.78
C TYR A 31 -22.22 5.03 -16.98
N ALA A 32 -23.20 5.92 -17.23
CA ALA A 32 -23.12 6.88 -18.33
C ALA A 32 -21.99 7.90 -18.15
N ALA A 33 -21.71 8.32 -16.92
CA ALA A 33 -20.60 9.22 -16.60
C ALA A 33 -19.22 8.56 -16.86
N ARG A 34 -19.04 7.29 -16.44
CA ARG A 34 -17.81 6.52 -16.70
C ARG A 34 -17.56 6.29 -18.19
N ARG A 35 -18.61 6.04 -18.99
CA ARG A 35 -18.48 5.79 -20.44
C ARG A 35 -18.19 7.04 -21.27
N ARG A 36 -18.53 8.24 -20.77
CA ARG A 36 -18.10 9.53 -21.35
C ARG A 36 -16.65 9.85 -20.98
N ALA A 37 -16.26 9.62 -19.72
CA ALA A 37 -14.87 9.78 -19.28
C ALA A 37 -13.89 8.90 -20.08
N GLY A 38 -14.22 7.63 -20.32
CA GLY A 38 -13.39 6.73 -21.13
C GLY A 38 -13.29 7.09 -22.62
N ARG A 39 -14.25 7.82 -23.18
CA ARG A 39 -14.17 8.34 -24.56
C ARG A 39 -13.40 9.66 -24.65
N MET A 40 -13.48 10.51 -23.63
CA MET A 40 -12.68 11.75 -23.54
C MET A 40 -11.18 11.44 -23.36
N LEU A 41 -10.84 10.38 -22.62
CA LEU A 41 -9.45 9.91 -22.46
C LEU A 41 -8.83 9.35 -23.76
N ARG A 42 -9.64 8.88 -24.72
CA ARG A 42 -9.14 8.39 -26.01
C ARG A 42 -8.85 9.51 -27.03
N GLY A 43 -9.26 10.74 -26.77
CA GLY A 43 -9.03 11.90 -27.64
C GLY A 43 -7.88 12.83 -27.22
N ALA A 44 -7.31 12.65 -26.03
CA ALA A 44 -6.30 13.56 -25.44
C ALA A 44 -4.86 13.07 -25.66
N GLY A 45 -4.56 12.53 -26.83
CA GLY A 45 -3.29 11.88 -27.15
C GLY A 45 -2.17 12.79 -27.68
N THR A 46 -2.20 14.12 -27.49
CA THR A 46 -1.20 15.00 -28.18
C THR A 46 -0.57 16.14 -27.36
N ILE A 47 -0.63 16.15 -26.02
CA ILE A 47 0.23 17.06 -25.22
C ILE A 47 0.81 16.35 -23.98
N ALA A 48 1.54 15.27 -24.21
CA ALA A 48 2.36 14.63 -23.18
C ALA A 48 3.78 15.22 -23.23
N GLY A 49 4.13 16.08 -22.26
CA GLY A 49 5.51 16.57 -22.14
C GLY A 49 5.79 17.39 -20.87
N ALA A 50 4.94 18.36 -20.50
CA ALA A 50 5.33 19.33 -19.47
C ALA A 50 4.68 19.13 -18.08
N ALA A 51 3.51 18.49 -17.98
CA ALA A 51 2.78 18.40 -16.70
C ALA A 51 3.34 17.34 -15.73
N ALA A 52 4.01 16.29 -16.24
CA ALA A 52 4.61 15.25 -15.40
C ALA A 52 5.79 15.77 -14.56
N LEU A 53 6.53 16.76 -15.07
CA LEU A 53 7.61 17.41 -14.32
C LEU A 53 7.09 18.28 -13.18
N GLY A 54 5.92 18.92 -13.35
CA GLY A 54 5.33 19.77 -12.32
C GLY A 54 4.87 19.00 -11.08
N ILE A 55 4.22 17.86 -11.27
CA ILE A 55 3.80 16.98 -10.15
C ILE A 55 5.03 16.32 -9.50
N GLY A 56 6.01 15.90 -10.29
CA GLY A 56 7.28 15.37 -9.78
C GLY A 56 8.06 16.41 -8.96
N ALA A 57 8.19 17.64 -9.47
CA ALA A 57 8.87 18.72 -8.77
C ALA A 57 8.11 19.15 -7.51
N TRP A 58 6.77 19.23 -7.56
CA TRP A 58 5.96 19.51 -6.38
C TRP A 58 6.12 18.41 -5.33
N ALA A 59 6.06 17.13 -5.70
CA ALA A 59 6.30 16.01 -4.79
C ALA A 59 7.72 16.02 -4.19
N VAL A 60 8.74 16.42 -4.95
CA VAL A 60 10.11 16.62 -4.44
C VAL A 60 10.22 17.82 -3.49
N TRP A 61 9.40 18.86 -3.68
CA TRP A 61 9.46 20.09 -2.88
C TRP A 61 8.59 20.05 -1.62
N THR A 62 7.46 19.33 -1.65
CA THR A 62 6.49 19.22 -0.55
C THR A 62 6.48 17.86 0.14
N GLY A 63 7.02 16.82 -0.50
CA GLY A 63 7.27 15.54 0.15
C GLY A 63 8.34 15.67 1.24
N PRO A 64 8.42 14.72 2.18
CA PRO A 64 9.54 14.64 3.11
C PRO A 64 10.83 14.69 2.28
N ARG A 65 11.61 15.77 2.42
CA ARG A 65 12.93 15.83 1.80
C ARG A 65 13.68 14.61 2.34
N PRO A 66 14.26 13.74 1.49
CA PRO A 66 15.21 12.77 1.99
C PRO A 66 16.26 13.60 2.73
N GLY A 67 16.27 13.49 4.06
CA GLY A 67 17.36 14.05 4.84
C GLY A 67 18.63 13.48 4.23
N ALA A 68 19.58 14.34 3.87
CA ALA A 68 20.87 13.93 3.34
C ALA A 68 21.34 12.70 4.13
N GLY A 69 21.38 11.56 3.44
CA GLY A 69 21.24 10.24 4.03
C GLY A 69 22.15 10.02 5.22
N ALA A 70 21.59 10.09 6.42
CA ALA A 70 22.05 9.20 7.45
C ALA A 70 21.63 7.82 6.97
N LEU A 71 22.58 7.00 6.51
CA LEU A 71 22.34 5.58 6.27
C LEU A 71 21.73 5.04 7.56
N VAL A 72 20.42 4.81 7.56
CA VAL A 72 19.74 4.31 8.75
C VAL A 72 20.17 2.86 8.84
N HIS A 73 20.92 2.53 9.89
CA HIS A 73 21.47 1.19 10.03
C HIS A 73 20.31 0.17 10.15
N GLY A 74 20.12 -0.66 9.12
CA GLY A 74 18.99 -1.58 8.96
C GLY A 74 17.99 -1.21 7.86
N ASP A 75 18.12 -0.04 7.23
CA ASP A 75 17.36 0.36 6.03
C ASP A 75 18.08 -0.21 4.81
N VAL A 76 17.49 -1.27 4.26
CA VAL A 76 18.09 -2.07 3.19
C VAL A 76 17.54 -1.62 1.83
N ASP A 77 16.31 -1.12 1.78
CA ASP A 77 15.68 -0.65 0.55
C ASP A 77 15.98 0.83 0.21
N GLY A 78 16.58 1.56 1.15
CA GLY A 78 16.97 2.96 0.99
C GLY A 78 15.79 3.93 1.13
N SER A 79 14.71 3.51 1.78
CA SER A 79 13.51 4.33 2.01
C SER A 79 13.72 5.43 3.06
N GLY A 80 14.79 5.35 3.85
CA GLY A 80 15.09 6.22 4.98
C GLY A 80 14.36 5.81 6.27
N VAL A 81 13.68 4.68 6.28
CA VAL A 81 12.96 4.11 7.42
C VAL A 81 13.34 2.64 7.53
N VAL A 82 13.38 2.10 8.76
CA VAL A 82 13.54 0.66 8.98
C VAL A 82 12.18 0.06 9.29
N ASP A 83 11.64 -0.75 8.41
CA ASP A 83 10.36 -1.44 8.59
C ASP A 83 10.45 -2.95 8.36
N ILE A 84 9.29 -3.63 8.31
CA ILE A 84 9.24 -5.09 8.16
C ILE A 84 9.67 -5.56 6.76
N LEU A 85 9.61 -4.69 5.75
CA LEU A 85 10.06 -4.97 4.38
C LEU A 85 11.58 -5.10 4.33
N ASP A 86 12.32 -4.28 5.08
CA ASP A 86 13.78 -4.42 5.20
C ASP A 86 14.15 -5.80 5.75
N ALA A 87 13.48 -6.25 6.82
CA ALA A 87 13.70 -7.57 7.39
C ALA A 87 13.39 -8.69 6.38
N LEU A 88 12.36 -8.51 5.55
CA LEU A 88 12.01 -9.46 4.49
C LEU A 88 13.08 -9.51 3.39
N ILE A 89 13.66 -8.37 3.00
CA ILE A 89 14.74 -8.31 2.00
C ILE A 89 15.96 -9.08 2.50
N VAL A 90 16.36 -8.85 3.76
CA VAL A 90 17.48 -9.58 4.39
C VAL A 90 17.17 -11.08 4.44
N ALA A 91 15.96 -11.46 4.85
CA ALA A 91 15.56 -12.87 4.94
C ALA A 91 15.60 -13.58 3.58
N ASN A 92 15.13 -12.92 2.52
CA ASN A 92 15.21 -13.45 1.16
C ASN A 92 16.67 -13.55 0.69
N GLY A 93 17.50 -12.54 0.95
CA GLY A 93 18.92 -12.59 0.61
C GLY A 93 19.67 -13.72 1.30
N VAL A 94 19.41 -13.96 2.59
CA VAL A 94 19.99 -15.09 3.34
C VAL A 94 19.50 -16.42 2.77
N ARG A 95 18.20 -16.57 2.49
CA ARG A 95 17.63 -17.79 1.91
C ARG A 95 18.21 -18.11 0.54
N ASP A 96 18.34 -17.10 -0.30
CA ASP A 96 18.71 -17.24 -1.71
C ASP A 96 20.25 -17.20 -1.90
N GLY A 97 21.02 -17.05 -0.81
CA GLY A 97 22.48 -16.99 -0.83
C GLY A 97 23.03 -15.70 -1.47
N GLN A 98 22.23 -14.65 -1.50
CA GLN A 98 22.56 -13.34 -2.10
C GLN A 98 22.76 -12.24 -1.05
N ALA A 99 22.93 -12.62 0.22
CA ALA A 99 23.17 -11.68 1.30
C ALA A 99 24.47 -10.89 1.10
N SER A 100 24.40 -9.57 1.24
CA SER A 100 25.56 -8.68 1.19
C SER A 100 26.24 -8.63 2.56
N ALA A 101 27.56 -8.69 2.63
CA ALA A 101 28.31 -8.51 3.89
C ALA A 101 28.00 -7.19 4.63
N ALA A 102 27.46 -6.19 3.92
CA ALA A 102 26.97 -4.96 4.53
C ALA A 102 25.69 -5.13 5.38
N TRP A 103 25.05 -6.29 5.31
CA TRP A 103 23.84 -6.66 6.06
C TRP A 103 24.15 -7.47 7.32
N ASP A 104 25.42 -7.55 7.71
CA ASP A 104 25.86 -8.05 9.02
C ASP A 104 25.60 -6.95 10.07
N PHE A 105 24.42 -7.00 10.69
CA PHE A 105 23.93 -6.01 11.65
C PHE A 105 24.32 -6.33 13.09
N ASP A 106 24.71 -7.59 13.38
CA ASP A 106 25.21 -7.99 14.69
C ASP A 106 26.74 -8.01 14.79
N GLY A 107 27.44 -7.97 13.65
CA GLY A 107 28.89 -7.85 13.54
C GLY A 107 29.64 -9.16 13.76
N ASP A 108 28.99 -10.31 13.61
CA ASP A 108 29.61 -11.63 13.83
C ASP A 108 30.45 -12.13 12.64
N GLY A 109 30.42 -11.40 11.52
CA GLY A 109 31.14 -11.71 10.29
C GLY A 109 30.36 -12.60 9.31
N ALA A 110 29.11 -12.94 9.60
CA ALA A 110 28.26 -13.75 8.75
C ALA A 110 26.82 -13.21 8.70
N VAL A 111 26.29 -13.01 7.50
CA VAL A 111 24.88 -12.61 7.37
C VAL A 111 23.98 -13.83 7.52
N THR A 112 23.28 -13.90 8.65
CA THR A 112 22.46 -15.03 9.04
C THR A 112 21.03 -14.61 9.38
N ARG A 113 20.27 -15.55 9.95
CA ARG A 113 18.93 -15.27 10.46
C ARG A 113 18.95 -14.30 11.66
N ALA A 114 20.06 -14.20 12.39
CA ALA A 114 20.21 -13.27 13.51
C ALA A 114 20.08 -11.80 13.04
N ASP A 115 20.65 -11.49 11.87
CA ASP A 115 20.54 -10.16 11.23
C ASP A 115 19.10 -9.79 10.87
N VAL A 116 18.34 -10.76 10.36
CA VAL A 116 16.90 -10.59 10.07
C VAL A 116 16.14 -10.20 11.33
N GLU A 117 16.43 -10.87 12.45
CA GLU A 117 15.76 -10.62 13.73
C GLU A 117 16.14 -9.24 14.30
N GLN A 118 17.39 -8.82 14.16
CA GLN A 118 17.85 -7.47 14.50
C GLN A 118 17.06 -6.39 13.76
N VAL A 119 16.88 -6.52 12.44
CA VAL A 119 16.11 -5.56 11.64
C VAL A 119 14.64 -5.59 12.04
N ALA A 120 14.05 -6.77 12.23
CA ALA A 120 12.66 -6.91 12.66
C ALA A 120 12.38 -6.28 14.04
N ILE A 121 13.28 -6.46 15.01
CA ILE A 121 13.15 -5.83 16.33
C ILE A 121 13.19 -4.30 16.21
N ARG A 122 14.06 -3.75 15.35
CA ARG A 122 14.14 -2.30 15.11
C ARG A 122 12.86 -1.78 14.45
N ALA A 123 12.33 -2.49 13.46
CA ALA A 123 11.06 -2.15 12.82
C ALA A 123 9.89 -2.07 13.81
N VAL A 124 9.80 -3.04 14.74
CA VAL A 124 8.74 -3.06 15.76
C VAL A 124 8.90 -1.93 16.79
N ARG A 125 10.14 -1.58 17.17
CA ARG A 125 10.39 -0.48 18.11
C ARG A 125 10.01 0.89 17.55
N LEU A 126 10.03 1.06 16.22
CA LEU A 126 9.63 2.29 15.54
C LEU A 126 8.10 2.44 15.38
N GLY A 127 7.33 1.39 15.66
CA GLY A 127 5.85 1.42 15.72
C GLY A 127 5.28 1.99 17.03
N ALA A 128 6.10 2.23 18.05
CA ALA A 128 5.71 2.95 19.26
C ALA A 128 5.68 4.46 18.98
N GLY A 129 4.75 4.86 18.11
CA GLY A 129 4.47 6.26 17.82
C GLY A 129 4.27 7.04 19.11
N THR A 130 4.91 8.19 19.16
CA THR A 130 4.83 9.22 20.20
C THR A 130 3.42 9.35 20.77
N VAL A 131 3.18 8.80 21.96
CA VAL A 131 2.02 9.19 22.78
C VAL A 131 2.37 10.55 23.37
N SER A 132 2.17 11.60 22.57
CA SER A 132 2.08 12.95 23.12
C SER A 132 0.78 13.02 23.92
N ARG A 133 0.92 13.17 25.23
CA ARG A 133 -0.16 13.39 26.18
C ARG A 133 -0.51 14.87 26.25
#